data_AF-A0A947NLY0-F1
#
_entry.id   AF-A0A947NLY0-F1
#
_cell.length_a   1.000
_cell.length_b   1.000
_cell.length_c   1.000
_cell.angle_alpha   90.00
_cell.angle_beta   90.00
_cell.angle_gamma   90.00
#
_symmetry.space_group_name_H-M   'P 1'
#
loop_
_entity.id
_entity.type
_entity.pdbx_description
1 polymer ?
#
loop_
_entity_poly.entity_id
_entity_poly.type
_entity_poly.pdbx_seq_one_letter_code
_entity_poly.pdbx_strand_id
1 'polypeptide(L)'
;MTKKIALAELIQQDFRNLKASERLYTIPRIEDLLFMQSIEGRAHNGAGVFNKRSYVNTTIDDIVSALGRSPKVIKTKRQELIDEIFEFVVSAIEDDPRDRLVTKSGRPLLGIPQFKDRAVNYHDILKGLYLGGLRDNPEIRKKTQGLYGINIGYGKCYLINSKIMEEMGLDGEILAHQEHEDRLAYFKSSGLIVDHTNTKRKLPKHVRYMYIRHHVGPGQSDDAAMVASGLLYNVDVALGVFLADAVDTLEKYVSKYRDQDKEIAFYIKDNYHFLDLDEKDVYELAYLAAIPEEKVDAIPDSSLRYLLAVDQETGQSSFETHMNFIEGKPFLPMAISYKRIMVTILYDFVREKLSSINKEVVFKIPEALLHELDSSVTKVMQRKFITVGPHTSLKSALAKVEARKEELIIVKDEFGNILGVINPADFLIFLRGK
;
A
#
# COMPACT_ATOMS: atom_id res chain seq x y z
N MET A 1 10.27 -38.59 10.36
CA MET A 1 9.47 -37.45 9.86
C MET A 1 10.27 -36.17 10.05
N THR A 2 10.52 -35.42 8.99
CA THR A 2 11.13 -34.09 9.07
C THR A 2 10.18 -33.20 9.88
N LYS A 3 10.66 -32.57 10.97
CA LYS A 3 9.82 -31.65 11.76
C LYS A 3 9.38 -30.49 10.87
N LYS A 4 8.07 -30.29 10.69
CA LYS A 4 7.50 -29.18 9.89
C LYS A 4 7.40 -27.86 10.67
N ILE A 5 7.59 -27.90 11.99
CA ILE A 5 7.63 -26.74 12.90
C ILE A 5 9.03 -26.59 13.47
N ALA A 6 9.53 -25.36 13.50
CA ALA A 6 10.86 -25.04 14.01
C ALA A 6 11.04 -25.34 15.50
N LEU A 7 12.27 -25.69 15.89
CA LEU A 7 12.63 -25.87 17.30
C LEU A 7 12.67 -24.52 18.03
N ALA A 8 12.26 -24.52 19.30
CA ALA A 8 12.20 -23.30 20.11
C ALA A 8 13.58 -22.63 20.25
N GLU A 9 14.66 -23.42 20.36
CA GLU A 9 16.02 -22.91 20.48
C GLU A 9 16.45 -22.15 19.22
N LEU A 10 16.07 -22.63 18.03
CA LEU A 10 16.34 -21.95 16.77
C LEU A 10 15.56 -20.63 16.69
N ILE A 11 14.27 -20.65 17.01
CA ILE A 11 13.44 -19.44 17.04
C ILE A 11 14.03 -18.39 17.97
N GLN A 12 14.38 -18.79 19.20
CA GLN A 12 14.96 -17.89 20.20
C GLN A 12 16.30 -17.32 19.75
N GLN A 13 17.15 -18.14 19.13
CA GLN A 13 18.44 -17.68 18.61
C GLN A 13 18.26 -16.70 17.45
N ASP A 14 17.35 -16.96 16.50
CA ASP A 14 17.09 -16.04 15.38
C ASP A 14 16.57 -14.69 15.89
N PHE A 15 15.65 -14.71 16.86
CA PHE A 15 15.12 -13.50 17.48
C PHE A 15 16.22 -12.66 18.16
N ARG A 16 17.11 -13.32 18.90
CA ARG A 16 18.26 -12.63 19.52
C ARG A 16 19.20 -12.04 18.48
N ASN A 17 19.49 -12.80 17.42
CA ASN A 17 20.35 -12.34 16.34
C ASN A 17 19.75 -11.12 15.63
N LEU A 18 18.46 -11.18 15.27
CA LEU A 18 17.71 -10.06 14.69
C LEU A 18 17.80 -8.80 15.55
N LYS A 19 17.49 -8.91 16.85
CA LYS A 19 17.54 -7.78 17.78
C LYS A 19 18.94 -7.20 17.97
N ALA A 20 19.98 -8.01 17.78
CA ALA A 20 21.36 -7.57 17.91
C ALA A 20 21.89 -6.90 16.64
N SER A 21 21.44 -7.36 15.46
CA SER A 21 21.97 -6.91 14.17
C SER A 21 21.17 -5.78 13.53
N GLU A 22 19.89 -5.63 13.87
CA GLU A 22 18.96 -4.77 13.14
C GLU A 22 18.28 -3.78 14.08
N ARG A 23 18.05 -2.58 13.55
CA ARG A 23 17.25 -1.52 14.17
C ARG A 23 16.16 -1.10 13.21
N LEU A 24 14.94 -0.93 13.71
CA LEU A 24 13.84 -0.40 12.93
C LEU A 24 13.57 1.07 13.28
N TYR A 25 13.11 1.85 12.29
CA TYR A 25 12.71 3.25 12.39
C TYR A 25 11.35 3.37 13.09
N THR A 26 11.29 2.87 14.32
CA THR A 26 10.13 2.84 15.21
C THR A 26 10.62 2.68 16.65
N ILE A 27 9.70 2.68 17.61
CA ILE A 27 9.98 2.43 19.01
C ILE A 27 10.24 0.93 19.30
N PRO A 28 11.08 0.59 20.30
CA PRO A 28 11.47 -0.81 20.56
C PRO A 28 10.32 -1.79 20.79
N ARG A 29 9.19 -1.33 21.34
CA ARG A 29 8.04 -2.20 21.60
C ARG A 29 7.35 -2.67 20.31
N ILE A 30 7.40 -1.87 19.24
CA ILE A 30 6.79 -2.18 17.93
C ILE A 30 7.79 -2.97 17.10
N GLU A 31 9.08 -2.60 17.17
CA GLU A 31 10.18 -3.39 16.62
C GLU A 31 10.11 -4.87 17.02
N ASP A 32 9.92 -5.14 18.32
CA ASP A 32 9.74 -6.49 18.85
C ASP A 32 8.56 -7.25 18.20
N LEU A 33 7.46 -6.56 17.84
CA LEU A 33 6.29 -7.17 17.20
C LEU A 33 6.58 -7.56 15.75
N LEU A 34 7.34 -6.74 15.02
CA LEU A 34 7.70 -6.97 13.63
C LEU A 34 8.77 -8.06 13.46
N PHE A 35 9.72 -8.14 14.41
CA PHE A 35 10.72 -9.20 14.42
C PHE A 35 10.10 -10.59 14.62
N MET A 36 9.07 -10.73 15.46
CA MET A 36 8.39 -12.02 15.65
C MET A 36 7.77 -12.53 14.35
N GLN A 37 7.18 -11.66 13.53
CA GLN A 37 6.64 -12.03 12.23
C GLN A 37 7.73 -12.39 11.22
N SER A 38 8.89 -11.73 11.28
CA SER A 38 9.98 -12.00 10.34
C SER A 38 10.64 -13.36 10.55
N ILE A 39 10.58 -13.90 11.77
CA ILE A 39 11.05 -15.26 12.06
C ILE A 39 10.19 -16.30 11.35
N GLU A 40 8.88 -16.06 11.21
CA GLU A 40 7.98 -16.98 10.49
C GLU A 40 8.44 -17.14 9.04
N GLY A 41 8.58 -16.02 8.32
CA GLY A 41 9.08 -16.04 6.94
C GLY A 41 10.48 -16.66 6.83
N ARG A 42 11.39 -16.39 7.77
CA ARG A 42 12.72 -17.03 7.78
C ARG A 42 12.66 -18.53 8.02
N ALA A 43 11.76 -18.99 8.90
CA ALA A 43 11.56 -20.40 9.16
C ALA A 43 11.01 -21.13 7.94
N HIS A 44 10.05 -20.53 7.22
CA HIS A 44 9.50 -21.10 5.98
C HIS A 44 10.56 -21.19 4.88
N ASN A 45 11.38 -20.15 4.72
CA ASN A 45 12.40 -20.08 3.69
C ASN A 45 13.74 -20.73 4.07
N GLY A 46 13.86 -21.24 5.31
CA GLY A 46 15.12 -21.80 5.82
C GLY A 46 16.27 -20.79 5.97
N ALA A 47 15.96 -19.49 6.05
CA ALA A 47 16.93 -18.41 6.21
C ALA A 47 17.38 -18.22 7.67
N GLY A 48 18.33 -17.31 7.92
CA GLY A 48 18.81 -17.03 9.29
C GLY A 48 19.44 -18.27 9.95
N VAL A 49 19.09 -18.53 11.22
CA VAL A 49 19.63 -19.67 11.97
C VAL A 49 19.04 -21.03 11.58
N PHE A 50 18.05 -21.07 10.67
CA PHE A 50 17.40 -22.30 10.23
C PHE A 50 18.26 -23.11 9.22
N ASN A 51 19.40 -22.57 8.78
CA ASN A 51 20.45 -23.27 8.03
C ASN A 51 19.93 -24.07 6.82
N LYS A 52 19.18 -23.41 5.93
CA LYS A 52 18.56 -23.97 4.73
C LYS A 52 17.53 -25.07 5.00
N ARG A 53 17.12 -25.29 6.26
CA ARG A 53 16.02 -26.19 6.61
C ARG A 53 14.75 -25.38 6.75
N SER A 54 13.78 -25.68 5.89
CA SER A 54 12.46 -25.07 5.94
C SER A 54 11.56 -25.76 6.97
N TYR A 55 10.85 -24.94 7.74
CA TYR A 55 9.84 -25.35 8.71
C TYR A 55 8.50 -24.68 8.35
N VAL A 56 7.94 -25.11 7.22
CA VAL A 56 6.81 -24.47 6.51
C VAL A 56 5.49 -24.39 7.30
N ASN A 57 5.38 -25.11 8.42
CA ASN A 57 4.22 -25.05 9.31
C ASN A 57 4.50 -24.24 10.59
N THR A 58 5.68 -23.61 10.73
CA THR A 58 5.96 -22.71 11.85
C THR A 58 5.07 -21.49 11.75
N THR A 59 4.37 -21.12 12.82
CA THR A 59 3.50 -19.93 12.82
C THR A 59 3.96 -18.87 13.82
N ILE A 60 3.43 -17.64 13.72
CA ILE A 60 3.66 -16.61 14.74
C ILE A 60 3.23 -17.09 16.14
N ASP A 61 2.22 -17.96 16.26
CA ASP A 61 1.80 -18.52 17.57
C ASP A 61 2.90 -19.42 18.18
N ASP A 62 3.56 -20.24 17.35
CA ASP A 62 4.70 -21.06 17.75
C ASP A 62 5.89 -20.20 18.15
N ILE A 63 6.14 -19.10 17.41
CA ILE A 63 7.22 -18.16 17.70
C ILE A 63 6.99 -17.43 19.01
N VAL A 64 5.80 -16.87 19.21
CA VAL A 64 5.43 -16.18 20.45
C VAL A 64 5.52 -17.13 21.65
N SER A 65 5.08 -18.38 21.50
CA SER A 65 5.16 -19.40 22.54
C SER A 65 6.62 -19.77 22.85
N ALA A 66 7.45 -19.98 21.82
CA ALA A 66 8.88 -20.29 21.97
C ALA A 66 9.66 -19.16 22.66
N LEU A 67 9.25 -17.91 22.49
CA LEU A 67 9.83 -16.75 23.16
C LEU A 67 9.32 -16.54 24.61
N GLY A 68 8.47 -17.46 25.12
CA GLY A 68 7.89 -17.34 26.45
C GLY A 68 6.92 -16.16 26.61
N ARG A 69 6.37 -15.66 25.49
CA ARG A 69 5.46 -14.52 25.46
C ARG A 69 4.01 -15.00 25.42
N SER A 70 3.07 -14.15 25.88
CA SER A 70 1.64 -14.48 25.86
C SER A 70 1.03 -14.20 24.47
N PRO A 71 0.48 -15.20 23.76
CA PRO A 71 -0.23 -15.01 22.49
C PRO A 71 -1.34 -13.95 22.58
N LYS A 72 -2.10 -13.95 23.67
CA LYS A 72 -3.17 -12.97 23.90
C LYS A 72 -2.63 -11.55 23.93
N VAL A 73 -1.56 -11.31 24.68
CA VAL A 73 -0.96 -9.98 24.82
C VAL A 73 -0.39 -9.49 23.48
N ILE A 74 0.29 -10.35 22.73
CA ILE A 74 0.86 -9.96 21.42
C ILE A 74 -0.26 -9.64 20.42
N LYS A 75 -1.30 -10.47 20.33
CA LYS A 75 -2.46 -10.23 19.46
C LYS A 75 -3.18 -8.93 19.82
N THR A 76 -3.35 -8.64 21.11
CA THR A 76 -3.95 -7.39 21.57
C THR A 76 -3.10 -6.18 21.19
N LYS A 77 -1.78 -6.21 21.41
CA LYS A 77 -0.89 -5.10 21.06
C LYS A 77 -0.87 -4.81 19.55
N ARG A 78 -0.92 -5.85 18.71
CA ARG A 78 -1.01 -5.68 17.25
C ARG A 78 -2.36 -5.11 16.84
N GLN A 79 -3.45 -5.57 17.46
CA GLN A 79 -4.78 -5.00 17.26
C GLN A 79 -4.84 -3.52 17.64
N GLU A 80 -4.25 -3.14 18.78
CA GLU A 80 -4.20 -1.74 19.23
C GLU A 80 -3.55 -0.82 18.20
N LEU A 81 -2.51 -1.28 17.49
CA LEU A 81 -1.87 -0.50 16.42
C LEU A 81 -2.77 -0.29 15.20
N ILE A 82 -3.56 -1.32 14.85
CA ILE A 82 -4.56 -1.21 13.76
C ILE A 82 -5.69 -0.29 14.19
N ASP A 83 -6.19 -0.46 15.42
CA ASP A 83 -7.25 0.37 15.98
C ASP A 83 -6.82 1.85 16.06
N GLU A 84 -5.55 2.14 16.40
CA GLU A 84 -4.97 3.50 16.37
C GLU A 84 -5.01 4.13 14.96
N ILE A 85 -4.79 3.35 13.90
CA ILE A 85 -4.90 3.80 12.49
C ILE A 85 -6.37 4.00 12.11
N PHE A 86 -7.25 3.07 12.47
CA PHE A 86 -8.68 3.22 12.20
C PHE A 86 -9.29 4.43 12.93
N GLU A 87 -8.87 4.69 14.17
CA GLU A 87 -9.25 5.90 14.89
C GLU A 87 -8.82 7.18 14.15
N PHE A 88 -7.66 7.18 13.49
CA PHE A 88 -7.24 8.28 12.61
C PHE A 88 -8.22 8.48 11.45
N VAL A 89 -8.63 7.40 10.79
CA VAL A 89 -9.62 7.44 9.71
C VAL A 89 -10.96 7.99 10.17
N VAL A 90 -11.49 7.50 11.27
CA VAL A 90 -12.78 7.94 11.82
C VAL A 90 -12.76 9.43 12.13
N SER A 91 -11.73 9.90 12.83
CA SER A 91 -11.50 11.32 13.17
C SER A 91 -11.38 12.21 11.93
N ALA A 92 -10.71 11.74 10.87
CA ALA A 92 -10.60 12.47 9.60
C ALA A 92 -11.95 12.59 8.86
N ILE A 93 -12.88 11.66 9.07
CA ILE A 93 -14.21 11.65 8.45
C ILE A 93 -15.24 12.41 9.29
N GLU A 94 -15.15 12.36 10.62
CA GLU A 94 -16.10 12.98 11.58
C GLU A 94 -15.84 14.48 11.84
N ASP A 95 -15.20 15.19 10.90
CA ASP A 95 -14.86 16.62 10.99
C ASP A 95 -13.98 17.03 12.21
N ASP A 96 -13.25 16.08 12.80
CA ASP A 96 -12.17 16.31 13.79
C ASP A 96 -10.82 15.82 13.24
N PRO A 97 -10.35 16.32 12.08
CA PRO A 97 -9.15 15.81 11.47
C PRO A 97 -7.91 16.22 12.26
N ARG A 98 -7.01 15.26 12.45
CA ARG A 98 -5.66 15.53 12.91
C ARG A 98 -4.79 16.01 11.75
N ASP A 99 -3.98 17.04 12.01
CA ASP A 99 -2.99 17.57 11.08
C ASP A 99 -1.70 16.73 11.01
N ARG A 100 -1.61 15.64 11.77
CA ARG A 100 -0.44 14.76 11.88
C ARG A 100 -0.86 13.30 12.07
N LEU A 101 0.00 12.36 11.68
CA LEU A 101 -0.20 10.91 11.84
C LEU A 101 0.04 10.44 13.28
N VAL A 102 -0.76 10.93 14.21
CA VAL A 102 -0.66 10.65 15.65
C VAL A 102 -1.95 10.04 16.20
N THR A 103 -1.87 9.33 17.31
CA THR A 103 -3.02 8.88 18.10
C THR A 103 -3.76 10.09 18.71
N LYS A 104 -4.96 9.86 19.27
CA LYS A 104 -5.69 10.89 20.07
C LYS A 104 -4.86 11.48 21.20
N SER A 105 -3.92 10.70 21.76
CA SER A 105 -3.01 11.15 22.82
C SER A 105 -1.73 11.83 22.29
N GLY A 106 -1.63 12.11 20.99
CA GLY A 106 -0.47 12.76 20.37
C GLY A 106 0.77 11.86 20.21
N ARG A 107 0.64 10.54 20.35
CA ARG A 107 1.75 9.59 20.10
C ARG A 107 1.84 9.33 18.59
N PRO A 108 3.01 9.25 17.96
CA PRO A 108 3.11 8.89 16.54
C PRO A 108 2.54 7.50 16.27
N LEU A 109 1.75 7.37 15.20
CA LEU A 109 1.28 6.07 14.71
C LEU A 109 2.47 5.17 14.38
N LEU A 110 2.33 3.88 14.69
CA LEU A 110 3.39 2.88 14.57
C LEU A 110 4.71 3.28 15.26
N GLY A 111 4.71 4.27 16.16
CA GLY A 111 5.91 4.76 16.83
C GLY A 111 6.96 5.40 15.91
N ILE A 112 6.58 5.80 14.69
CA ILE A 112 7.48 6.40 13.71
C ILE A 112 7.73 7.87 14.08
N PRO A 113 8.96 8.28 14.45
CA PRO A 113 9.20 9.60 15.05
C PRO A 113 8.69 10.78 14.19
N GLN A 114 8.96 10.75 12.88
CA GLN A 114 8.60 11.84 11.98
C GLN A 114 7.08 12.13 11.90
N PHE A 115 6.23 11.15 12.23
CA PHE A 115 4.77 11.33 12.22
C PHE A 115 4.27 12.31 13.27
N LYS A 116 5.07 12.58 14.31
CA LYS A 116 4.75 13.56 15.34
C LYS A 116 5.01 15.00 14.91
N ASP A 117 5.92 15.21 13.97
CA ASP A 117 6.40 16.55 13.64
C ASP A 117 5.97 17.00 12.23
N ARG A 118 5.69 16.03 11.34
CA ARG A 118 5.25 16.28 9.97
C ARG A 118 3.74 16.56 9.90
N ALA A 119 3.38 17.75 9.43
CA ALA A 119 2.01 18.05 9.04
C ALA A 119 1.61 17.25 7.80
N VAL A 120 0.36 16.77 7.74
CA VAL A 120 -0.19 15.98 6.63
C VAL A 120 -1.56 16.49 6.22
N ASN A 121 -1.91 16.28 4.96
CA ASN A 121 -3.27 16.41 4.46
C ASN A 121 -4.04 15.10 4.68
N TYR A 122 -4.95 15.07 5.66
CA TYR A 122 -5.73 13.87 5.97
C TYR A 122 -6.53 13.35 4.77
N HIS A 123 -7.00 14.22 3.86
CA HIS A 123 -7.71 13.81 2.66
C HIS A 123 -6.84 12.89 1.78
N ASP A 124 -5.56 13.25 1.62
CA ASP A 124 -4.61 12.48 0.83
C ASP A 124 -4.18 11.20 1.56
N ILE A 125 -4.09 11.22 2.90
CA ILE A 125 -3.91 9.99 3.69
C ILE A 125 -5.08 9.02 3.44
N LEU A 126 -6.33 9.49 3.46
CA LEU A 126 -7.52 8.66 3.22
C LEU A 126 -7.52 8.06 1.80
N LYS A 127 -7.12 8.84 0.79
CA LYS A 127 -6.90 8.34 -0.58
C LYS A 127 -5.89 7.19 -0.60
N GLY A 128 -4.75 7.38 0.05
CA GLY A 128 -3.71 6.35 0.13
C GLY A 128 -4.17 5.08 0.84
N LEU A 129 -4.91 5.20 1.94
CA LEU A 129 -5.46 4.06 2.67
C LEU A 129 -6.49 3.29 1.83
N TYR A 130 -7.35 3.98 1.09
CA TYR A 130 -8.29 3.36 0.15
C TYR A 130 -7.57 2.60 -0.96
N LEU A 131 -6.60 3.24 -1.63
CA LEU A 131 -5.84 2.63 -2.72
C LEU A 131 -5.03 1.43 -2.22
N GLY A 132 -4.31 1.61 -1.11
CA GLY A 132 -3.46 0.58 -0.51
C GLY A 132 -4.26 -0.62 -0.01
N GLY A 133 -5.34 -0.39 0.74
CA GLY A 133 -6.15 -1.48 1.33
C GLY A 133 -7.00 -2.25 0.32
N LEU A 134 -7.09 -1.79 -0.93
CA LEU A 134 -7.77 -2.54 -1.99
C LEU A 134 -6.81 -3.22 -2.98
N ARG A 135 -5.57 -2.77 -3.13
CA ARG A 135 -4.66 -3.24 -4.20
C ARG A 135 -4.41 -4.75 -4.14
N ASP A 136 -4.34 -5.32 -2.93
CA ASP A 136 -3.97 -6.72 -2.69
C ASP A 136 -5.16 -7.69 -2.78
N ASN A 137 -6.37 -7.16 -2.95
CA ASN A 137 -7.56 -7.98 -3.11
C ASN A 137 -7.47 -8.90 -4.34
N PRO A 138 -7.77 -10.20 -4.18
CA PRO A 138 -7.80 -11.14 -5.30
C PRO A 138 -8.65 -10.67 -6.48
N GLU A 139 -9.81 -10.07 -6.21
CA GLU A 139 -10.73 -9.58 -7.24
C GLU A 139 -10.13 -8.39 -8.01
N ILE A 140 -9.45 -7.48 -7.32
CA ILE A 140 -8.75 -6.34 -7.91
C ILE A 140 -7.59 -6.82 -8.77
N ARG A 141 -6.70 -7.67 -8.22
CA ARG A 141 -5.56 -8.24 -8.96
C ARG A 141 -6.05 -8.98 -10.22
N LYS A 142 -7.07 -9.82 -10.11
CA LYS A 142 -7.66 -10.55 -11.23
C LYS A 142 -8.20 -9.61 -12.31
N LYS A 143 -8.88 -8.52 -11.92
CA LYS A 143 -9.39 -7.52 -12.86
C LYS A 143 -8.26 -6.73 -13.53
N THR A 144 -7.25 -6.33 -12.77
CA THR A 144 -6.04 -5.66 -13.27
C THR A 144 -5.31 -6.51 -14.30
N GLN A 145 -5.14 -7.82 -14.06
CA GLN A 145 -4.55 -8.73 -15.06
C GLN A 145 -5.31 -8.66 -16.39
N GLY A 146 -6.64 -8.74 -16.34
CA GLY A 146 -7.48 -8.67 -17.54
C GLY A 146 -7.41 -7.32 -18.26
N LEU A 147 -7.26 -6.21 -17.53
CA LEU A 147 -7.18 -4.87 -18.11
C LEU A 147 -5.83 -4.58 -18.77
N TYR A 148 -4.73 -5.02 -18.17
CA TYR A 148 -3.37 -4.66 -18.59
C TYR A 148 -2.60 -5.78 -19.27
N GLY A 149 -3.17 -6.99 -19.38
CA GLY A 149 -2.53 -8.14 -20.03
C GLY A 149 -1.26 -8.61 -19.32
N ILE A 150 -1.24 -8.55 -17.98
CA ILE A 150 -0.11 -8.97 -17.13
C ILE A 150 -0.49 -10.15 -16.25
N ASN A 151 0.51 -10.89 -15.77
CA ASN A 151 0.34 -11.93 -14.76
C ASN A 151 0.67 -11.38 -13.35
N ILE A 152 -0.23 -11.59 -12.40
CA ILE A 152 -0.12 -11.21 -10.99
C ILE A 152 -0.62 -12.39 -10.16
N GLY A 153 0.26 -12.92 -9.30
CA GLY A 153 -0.13 -13.92 -8.31
C GLY A 153 -1.04 -13.31 -7.25
N TYR A 154 -2.10 -14.02 -6.88
CA TYR A 154 -3.04 -13.56 -5.85
C TYR A 154 -3.60 -14.71 -5.03
N GLY A 155 -4.19 -14.37 -3.90
CA GLY A 155 -4.67 -15.30 -2.87
C GLY A 155 -5.01 -14.53 -1.62
N LYS A 156 -5.45 -15.23 -0.57
CA LYS A 156 -5.76 -14.58 0.70
C LYS A 156 -5.57 -15.52 1.88
N CYS A 157 -5.56 -14.95 3.07
CA CYS A 157 -5.48 -15.71 4.30
C CYS A 157 -6.84 -16.31 4.68
N TYR A 158 -6.80 -17.53 5.21
CA TYR A 158 -7.94 -18.29 5.67
C TYR A 158 -7.64 -18.92 7.02
N LEU A 159 -8.68 -19.23 7.79
CA LEU A 159 -8.54 -20.11 8.95
C LEU A 159 -8.50 -21.55 8.47
N ILE A 160 -7.35 -22.20 8.63
CA ILE A 160 -7.04 -23.54 8.17
C ILE A 160 -7.00 -24.52 9.33
N ASN A 161 -7.74 -25.61 9.21
CA ASN A 161 -7.64 -26.76 10.11
C ASN A 161 -6.40 -27.59 9.76
N SER A 162 -5.35 -27.49 10.57
CA SER A 162 -4.06 -28.14 10.31
C SER A 162 -4.14 -29.67 10.29
N LYS A 163 -5.12 -30.28 10.98
CA LYS A 163 -5.31 -31.74 10.95
C LYS A 163 -5.85 -32.19 9.61
N ILE A 164 -6.91 -31.53 9.14
CA ILE A 164 -7.49 -31.80 7.82
C ILE A 164 -6.47 -31.49 6.72
N MET A 165 -5.68 -30.42 6.87
CA MET A 165 -4.58 -30.10 5.97
C MET A 165 -3.60 -31.29 5.82
N GLU A 166 -3.15 -31.86 6.94
CA GLU A 166 -2.25 -33.02 6.93
C GLU A 166 -2.91 -34.29 6.37
N GLU A 167 -4.18 -34.56 6.72
CA GLU A 167 -4.97 -35.68 6.18
C GLU A 167 -5.15 -35.60 4.66
N MET A 168 -5.25 -34.38 4.13
CA MET A 168 -5.33 -34.10 2.69
C MET A 168 -3.97 -34.13 1.98
N GLY A 169 -2.88 -34.43 2.70
CA GLY A 169 -1.52 -34.41 2.15
C GLY A 169 -1.02 -33.01 1.79
N LEU A 170 -1.61 -31.96 2.37
CA LEU A 170 -1.25 -30.56 2.15
C LEU A 170 -0.34 -30.06 3.27
N ASP A 171 0.35 -28.95 3.01
CA ASP A 171 1.03 -28.14 4.02
C ASP A 171 1.10 -26.67 3.59
N GLY A 172 1.71 -25.83 4.43
CA GLY A 172 1.81 -24.39 4.17
C GLY A 172 2.52 -24.06 2.86
N GLU A 173 3.50 -24.87 2.45
CA GLU A 173 4.24 -24.67 1.20
C GLU A 173 3.33 -24.90 -0.01
N ILE A 174 2.60 -26.02 -0.01
CA ILE A 174 1.66 -26.33 -1.08
C ILE A 174 0.58 -25.26 -1.17
N LEU A 175 -0.01 -24.86 -0.04
CA LEU A 175 -1.08 -23.85 0.00
C LEU A 175 -0.60 -22.46 -0.46
N ALA A 176 0.63 -22.06 -0.15
CA ALA A 176 1.13 -20.72 -0.44
C ALA A 176 1.71 -20.54 -1.86
N HIS A 177 2.12 -21.63 -2.52
CA HIS A 177 2.86 -21.56 -3.78
C HIS A 177 2.20 -22.28 -4.97
N GLN A 178 1.22 -23.17 -4.76
CA GLN A 178 0.48 -23.80 -5.85
C GLN A 178 -0.85 -23.10 -6.14
N GLU A 179 -1.41 -23.34 -7.33
CA GLU A 179 -2.70 -22.80 -7.71
C GLU A 179 -3.85 -23.58 -7.07
N HIS A 180 -4.81 -22.89 -6.44
CA HIS A 180 -5.93 -23.52 -5.72
C HIS A 180 -7.29 -22.86 -5.93
N GLU A 181 -7.44 -21.89 -6.85
CA GLU A 181 -8.71 -21.17 -7.07
C GLU A 181 -9.89 -22.13 -7.30
N ASP A 182 -9.68 -23.17 -8.11
CA ASP A 182 -10.64 -24.22 -8.43
C ASP A 182 -10.99 -25.15 -7.25
N ARG A 183 -10.09 -25.27 -6.27
CA ARG A 183 -10.23 -26.15 -5.10
C ARG A 183 -10.85 -25.47 -3.88
N LEU A 184 -11.04 -24.15 -3.90
CA LEU A 184 -11.54 -23.40 -2.73
C LEU A 184 -12.91 -23.91 -2.23
N ALA A 185 -13.81 -24.29 -3.14
CA ALA A 185 -15.12 -24.85 -2.77
C ALA A 185 -14.97 -26.19 -2.04
N TYR A 186 -14.09 -27.05 -2.55
CA TYR A 186 -13.77 -28.35 -1.94
C TYR A 186 -13.08 -28.19 -0.59
N PHE A 187 -12.16 -27.23 -0.45
CA PHE A 187 -11.50 -26.94 0.84
C PHE A 187 -12.50 -26.49 1.91
N LYS A 188 -13.52 -25.72 1.55
CA LYS A 188 -14.61 -25.35 2.47
C LYS A 188 -15.46 -26.56 2.85
N SER A 189 -15.93 -27.34 1.87
CA SER A 189 -16.80 -28.49 2.15
C SER A 189 -16.09 -29.61 2.93
N SER A 190 -14.78 -29.74 2.77
CA SER A 190 -13.96 -30.72 3.48
C SER A 190 -13.57 -30.29 4.90
N GLY A 191 -13.91 -29.06 5.32
CA GLY A 191 -13.56 -28.52 6.62
C GLY A 191 -12.08 -28.10 6.76
N LEU A 192 -11.35 -27.99 5.65
CA LEU A 192 -10.00 -27.41 5.64
C LEU A 192 -10.08 -25.91 5.95
N ILE A 193 -10.92 -25.19 5.21
CA ILE A 193 -11.22 -23.77 5.47
C ILE A 193 -12.36 -23.71 6.48
N VAL A 194 -12.09 -23.12 7.63
CA VAL A 194 -13.03 -22.97 8.74
C VAL A 194 -13.69 -21.60 8.68
N ASP A 195 -15.01 -21.57 8.72
CA ASP A 195 -15.76 -20.32 8.78
C ASP A 195 -15.76 -19.73 10.20
N HIS A 196 -15.26 -18.51 10.35
CA HIS A 196 -15.24 -17.78 11.62
C HIS A 196 -16.59 -17.16 11.98
N THR A 197 -17.48 -16.92 11.00
CA THR A 197 -18.73 -16.17 11.22
C THR A 197 -19.65 -16.83 12.25
N ASN A 198 -19.46 -18.13 12.52
CA ASN A 198 -20.28 -18.92 13.43
C ASN A 198 -19.66 -19.20 14.82
N THR A 199 -18.45 -18.74 15.13
CA THR A 199 -17.81 -19.11 16.41
C THR A 199 -17.59 -17.94 17.35
N LYS A 200 -18.51 -17.76 18.32
CA LYS A 200 -18.29 -16.96 19.55
C LYS A 200 -17.24 -17.57 20.50
N ARG A 201 -16.60 -18.68 20.12
CA ARG A 201 -15.66 -19.45 20.94
C ARG A 201 -14.24 -19.24 20.49
N LYS A 202 -13.30 -19.38 21.43
CA LYS A 202 -11.86 -19.40 21.16
C LYS A 202 -11.55 -20.43 20.08
N LEU A 203 -10.80 -20.02 19.06
CA LEU A 203 -10.39 -20.90 17.98
C LEU A 203 -9.66 -22.15 18.52
N PRO A 204 -9.94 -23.35 17.97
CA PRO A 204 -9.23 -24.56 18.36
C PRO A 204 -7.72 -24.45 18.16
N LYS A 205 -6.94 -25.15 18.98
CA LYS A 205 -5.46 -25.17 18.90
C LYS A 205 -4.89 -25.69 17.59
N HIS A 206 -5.67 -26.31 16.72
CA HIS A 206 -5.24 -26.80 15.40
C HIS A 206 -5.70 -25.91 14.24
N VAL A 207 -6.42 -24.82 14.54
CA VAL A 207 -6.78 -23.84 13.52
C VAL A 207 -5.68 -22.78 13.45
N ARG A 208 -5.23 -22.48 12.24
CA ARG A 208 -4.15 -21.53 11.94
C ARG A 208 -4.62 -20.55 10.87
N TYR A 209 -4.21 -19.29 10.95
CA TYR A 209 -4.44 -18.34 9.87
C TYR A 209 -3.32 -18.51 8.86
N MET A 210 -3.63 -18.98 7.65
CA MET A 210 -2.64 -19.33 6.63
C MET A 210 -3.09 -18.82 5.27
N TYR A 211 -2.11 -18.40 4.46
CA TYR A 211 -2.33 -17.96 3.11
C TYR A 211 -2.64 -19.13 2.18
N ILE A 212 -3.67 -19.00 1.34
CA ILE A 212 -3.91 -19.87 0.20
C ILE A 212 -3.75 -19.04 -1.07
N ARG A 213 -2.83 -19.48 -1.92
CA ARG A 213 -2.62 -18.96 -3.28
C ARG A 213 -3.79 -19.40 -4.16
N HIS A 214 -4.51 -18.44 -4.70
CA HIS A 214 -5.58 -18.73 -5.64
C HIS A 214 -5.00 -18.92 -7.04
N HIS A 215 -4.13 -18.01 -7.46
CA HIS A 215 -3.51 -17.96 -8.79
C HIS A 215 -2.01 -17.70 -8.69
N VAL A 216 -1.21 -18.40 -9.50
CA VAL A 216 0.25 -18.32 -9.48
C VAL A 216 0.75 -17.23 -10.41
N GLY A 217 1.65 -16.41 -9.90
CA GLY A 217 2.32 -15.36 -10.63
C GLY A 217 3.20 -14.54 -9.67
N PRO A 218 3.96 -13.57 -10.19
CA PRO A 218 4.70 -12.63 -9.36
C PRO A 218 3.80 -11.85 -8.41
N GLY A 219 4.37 -11.41 -7.29
CA GLY A 219 3.67 -10.52 -6.36
C GLY A 219 3.54 -9.09 -6.88
N GLN A 220 3.02 -8.24 -6.00
CA GLN A 220 3.12 -6.79 -6.12
C GLN A 220 4.19 -6.32 -5.13
N SER A 221 4.89 -5.25 -5.48
CA SER A 221 5.93 -4.64 -4.65
C SER A 221 5.33 -3.55 -3.78
N ASP A 222 5.46 -3.70 -2.46
CA ASP A 222 4.99 -2.71 -1.48
C ASP A 222 5.79 -1.39 -1.63
N ASP A 223 7.09 -1.48 -1.93
CA ASP A 223 7.93 -0.31 -2.23
C ASP A 223 7.44 0.43 -3.49
N ALA A 224 7.12 -0.32 -4.56
CA ALA A 224 6.62 0.26 -5.81
C ALA A 224 5.25 0.92 -5.61
N ALA A 225 4.35 0.33 -4.82
CA ALA A 225 3.05 0.92 -4.51
C ALA A 225 3.22 2.28 -3.79
N MET A 226 4.10 2.33 -2.79
CA MET A 226 4.38 3.57 -2.05
C MET A 226 4.98 4.65 -2.96
N VAL A 227 6.00 4.31 -3.74
CA VAL A 227 6.67 5.28 -4.63
C VAL A 227 5.74 5.74 -5.76
N ALA A 228 5.01 4.82 -6.40
CA ALA A 228 4.15 5.14 -7.52
C ALA A 228 2.96 6.02 -7.12
N SER A 229 2.30 5.72 -6.00
CA SER A 229 1.24 6.59 -5.46
C SER A 229 1.78 7.97 -5.06
N GLY A 230 3.00 8.03 -4.50
CA GLY A 230 3.67 9.27 -4.18
C GLY A 230 3.92 10.18 -5.39
N LEU A 231 4.35 9.58 -6.50
CA LEU A 231 4.61 10.28 -7.75
C LEU A 231 3.35 10.63 -8.53
N LEU A 232 2.29 9.82 -8.45
CA LEU A 232 1.00 10.13 -9.08
C LEU A 232 0.25 11.25 -8.39
N TYR A 233 0.28 11.26 -7.06
CA TYR A 233 -0.55 12.15 -6.26
C TYR A 233 0.31 13.10 -5.43
N ASN A 234 0.83 12.60 -4.30
CA ASN A 234 1.79 13.27 -3.44
C ASN A 234 2.24 12.31 -2.33
N VAL A 235 3.20 12.79 -1.54
CA VAL A 235 3.79 12.09 -0.39
C VAL A 235 2.77 11.67 0.69
N ASP A 236 1.68 12.40 0.89
CA ASP A 236 0.67 12.02 1.89
C ASP A 236 -0.18 10.84 1.40
N VAL A 237 -0.48 10.75 0.09
CA VAL A 237 -1.08 9.53 -0.48
C VAL A 237 -0.13 8.33 -0.30
N ALA A 238 1.18 8.49 -0.53
CA ALA A 238 2.16 7.44 -0.27
C ALA A 238 2.17 6.98 1.20
N LEU A 239 2.05 7.92 2.14
CA LEU A 239 1.92 7.60 3.56
C LEU A 239 0.64 6.80 3.87
N GLY A 240 -0.49 7.12 3.24
CA GLY A 240 -1.71 6.33 3.37
C GLY A 240 -1.53 4.91 2.83
N VAL A 241 -0.87 4.74 1.68
CA VAL A 241 -0.56 3.42 1.10
C VAL A 241 0.37 2.61 2.02
N PHE A 242 1.36 3.26 2.63
CA PHE A 242 2.23 2.67 3.65
C PHE A 242 1.46 2.24 4.90
N LEU A 243 0.50 3.04 5.37
CA LEU A 243 -0.31 2.68 6.53
C LEU A 243 -1.23 1.47 6.24
N ALA A 244 -1.79 1.37 5.03
CA ALA A 244 -2.57 0.20 4.62
C ALA A 244 -1.72 -1.08 4.65
N ASP A 245 -0.52 -1.03 4.08
CA ASP A 245 0.45 -2.12 4.12
C ASP A 245 0.82 -2.54 5.55
N ALA A 246 0.97 -1.55 6.43
CA ALA A 246 1.23 -1.81 7.83
C ALA A 246 0.06 -2.54 8.50
N VAL A 247 -1.19 -2.22 8.15
CA VAL A 247 -2.37 -2.94 8.63
C VAL A 247 -2.38 -4.39 8.12
N ASP A 248 -2.20 -4.65 6.82
CA ASP A 248 -2.09 -6.02 6.25
C ASP A 248 -0.98 -6.84 6.96
N THR A 249 0.16 -6.21 7.20
CA THR A 249 1.23 -6.83 7.96
C THR A 249 0.77 -7.20 9.37
N LEU A 250 0.14 -6.27 10.09
CA LEU A 250 -0.23 -6.42 11.48
C LEU A 250 -1.33 -7.46 11.70
N GLU A 251 -2.34 -7.50 10.82
CA GLU A 251 -3.52 -8.36 10.95
C GLU A 251 -3.25 -9.85 10.80
N LYS A 252 -2.14 -10.25 10.18
CA LYS A 252 -1.71 -11.65 10.06
C LYS A 252 -1.63 -12.37 11.41
N TYR A 253 -1.50 -11.62 12.52
CA TYR A 253 -1.54 -12.18 13.87
C TYR A 253 -2.24 -11.26 14.88
N VAL A 254 -3.57 -11.17 14.79
CA VAL A 254 -4.41 -10.42 15.73
C VAL A 254 -5.49 -11.28 16.40
N SER A 255 -6.27 -10.63 17.27
CA SER A 255 -7.41 -11.27 17.95
C SER A 255 -8.65 -11.41 17.06
N LYS A 256 -8.77 -10.56 16.03
CA LYS A 256 -9.88 -10.53 15.07
C LYS A 256 -9.32 -10.81 13.67
N TYR A 257 -9.29 -12.08 13.26
CA TYR A 257 -8.80 -12.45 11.93
C TYR A 257 -9.81 -12.02 10.87
N ARG A 258 -9.49 -10.93 10.17
CA ARG A 258 -10.24 -10.30 9.09
C ARG A 258 -9.26 -9.56 8.18
N ASP A 259 -9.78 -9.15 7.03
CA ASP A 259 -9.12 -8.35 5.99
C ASP A 259 -9.32 -6.85 6.36
N GLN A 260 -8.65 -6.40 7.42
CA GLN A 260 -8.93 -5.12 8.10
C GLN A 260 -8.48 -3.90 7.31
N ASP A 261 -7.40 -3.98 6.54
CA ASP A 261 -7.00 -2.93 5.60
C ASP A 261 -8.08 -2.70 4.53
N LYS A 262 -8.68 -3.78 4.02
CA LYS A 262 -9.85 -3.74 3.13
C LYS A 262 -11.10 -3.20 3.83
N GLU A 263 -11.36 -3.61 5.07
CA GLU A 263 -12.48 -3.06 5.87
C GLU A 263 -12.32 -1.53 6.05
N ILE A 264 -11.10 -1.05 6.31
CA ILE A 264 -10.79 0.38 6.39
C ILE A 264 -11.05 1.06 5.05
N ALA A 265 -10.59 0.47 3.94
CA ALA A 265 -10.80 1.04 2.61
C ALA A 265 -12.29 1.16 2.25
N PHE A 266 -13.10 0.15 2.53
CA PHE A 266 -14.55 0.22 2.34
C PHE A 266 -15.22 1.24 3.27
N TYR A 267 -14.79 1.30 4.53
CA TYR A 267 -15.28 2.32 5.45
C TYR A 267 -15.02 3.73 4.91
N ILE A 268 -13.84 4.00 4.36
CA ILE A 268 -13.52 5.28 3.71
C ILE A 268 -14.42 5.49 2.50
N LYS A 269 -14.58 4.50 1.62
CA LYS A 269 -15.42 4.62 0.41
C LYS A 269 -16.87 4.96 0.74
N ASP A 270 -17.41 4.33 1.78
CA ASP A 270 -18.82 4.46 2.16
C ASP A 270 -19.11 5.76 2.93
N ASN A 271 -18.14 6.26 3.70
CA ASN A 271 -18.36 7.38 4.63
C ASN A 271 -17.64 8.67 4.23
N TYR A 272 -16.70 8.64 3.29
CA TYR A 272 -15.94 9.81 2.84
C TYR A 272 -16.28 10.22 1.40
N HIS A 273 -17.32 11.04 1.25
CA HIS A 273 -17.84 11.45 -0.07
C HIS A 273 -16.87 12.27 -0.93
N PHE A 274 -15.80 12.79 -0.33
CA PHE A 274 -14.79 13.59 -1.04
C PHE A 274 -13.63 12.77 -1.59
N LEU A 275 -13.62 11.43 -1.42
CA LEU A 275 -12.48 10.58 -1.80
C LEU A 275 -11.95 10.83 -3.22
N ASP A 276 -12.84 11.18 -4.16
CA ASP A 276 -12.49 11.52 -5.56
C ASP A 276 -11.58 10.46 -6.22
N LEU A 277 -11.84 9.20 -5.89
CA LEU A 277 -11.22 8.02 -6.48
C LEU A 277 -12.29 6.98 -6.79
N ASP A 278 -12.10 6.25 -7.88
CA ASP A 278 -12.89 5.10 -8.25
C ASP A 278 -12.06 3.80 -8.22
N GLU A 279 -12.62 2.69 -8.72
CA GLU A 279 -11.88 1.42 -8.76
C GLU A 279 -10.76 1.41 -9.82
N LYS A 280 -10.85 2.24 -10.86
CA LYS A 280 -9.82 2.34 -11.91
C LYS A 280 -8.50 2.82 -11.32
N ASP A 281 -8.56 3.77 -10.39
CA ASP A 281 -7.37 4.25 -9.68
C ASP A 281 -6.69 3.12 -8.87
N VAL A 282 -7.49 2.22 -8.30
CA VAL A 282 -6.99 1.03 -7.61
C VAL A 282 -6.36 0.05 -8.61
N TYR A 283 -6.99 -0.18 -9.77
CA TYR A 283 -6.43 -1.04 -10.82
C TYR A 283 -5.10 -0.50 -11.35
N GLU A 284 -4.99 0.82 -11.51
CA GLU A 284 -3.76 1.50 -11.94
C GLU A 284 -2.65 1.35 -10.90
N LEU A 285 -2.92 1.57 -9.61
CA LEU A 285 -1.93 1.34 -8.57
C LEU A 285 -1.51 -0.13 -8.49
N ALA A 286 -2.47 -1.05 -8.62
CA ALA A 286 -2.21 -2.48 -8.66
C ALA A 286 -1.31 -2.85 -9.86
N TYR A 287 -1.54 -2.25 -11.03
CA TYR A 287 -0.67 -2.42 -12.19
C TYR A 287 0.72 -1.84 -11.94
N LEU A 288 0.84 -0.64 -11.35
CA LEU A 288 2.12 0.00 -11.04
C LEU A 288 2.97 -0.83 -10.09
N ALA A 289 2.33 -1.43 -9.08
CA ALA A 289 2.98 -2.26 -8.08
C ALA A 289 3.33 -3.66 -8.59
N ALA A 290 2.67 -4.17 -9.63
CA ALA A 290 2.89 -5.54 -10.12
C ALA A 290 4.34 -5.78 -10.56
N ILE A 291 4.93 -6.91 -10.17
CA ILE A 291 6.28 -7.27 -10.60
C ILE A 291 6.18 -8.10 -11.89
N PRO A 292 6.82 -7.70 -13.01
CA PRO A 292 6.85 -8.53 -14.21
C PRO A 292 7.59 -9.86 -13.96
N GLU A 293 7.20 -10.93 -14.65
CA GLU A 293 7.81 -12.28 -14.49
C GLU A 293 9.31 -12.25 -14.71
N GLU A 294 9.77 -11.50 -15.71
CA GLU A 294 11.17 -11.35 -16.08
C GLU A 294 11.98 -10.47 -15.12
N LYS A 295 11.32 -9.76 -14.19
CA LYS A 295 11.95 -8.85 -13.22
C LYS A 295 11.76 -9.28 -11.75
N VAL A 296 11.30 -10.50 -11.47
CA VAL A 296 11.07 -11.01 -10.09
C VAL A 296 12.28 -10.87 -9.16
N ASP A 297 13.49 -11.01 -9.69
CA ASP A 297 14.74 -10.88 -8.90
C ASP A 297 15.36 -9.48 -8.96
N ALA A 298 14.78 -8.57 -9.75
CA ALA A 298 15.31 -7.22 -9.97
C ALA A 298 14.46 -6.13 -9.30
N ILE A 299 13.19 -6.39 -8.99
CA ILE A 299 12.31 -5.43 -8.31
C ILE A 299 12.21 -5.80 -6.82
N PRO A 300 12.48 -4.86 -5.90
CA PRO A 300 12.37 -5.13 -4.48
C PRO A 300 10.91 -5.25 -4.05
N ASP A 301 10.68 -6.06 -3.04
CA ASP A 301 9.41 -6.18 -2.33
C ASP A 301 9.71 -6.28 -0.83
N SER A 302 9.54 -5.16 -0.14
CA SER A 302 9.88 -4.99 1.26
C SER A 302 8.63 -5.15 2.13
N SER A 303 8.65 -6.15 3.01
CA SER A 303 7.71 -6.16 4.14
C SER A 303 7.89 -4.92 5.02
N LEU A 304 6.88 -4.59 5.84
CA LEU A 304 6.96 -3.49 6.81
C LEU A 304 8.26 -3.46 7.64
N ARG A 305 8.81 -4.63 8.00
CA ARG A 305 10.11 -4.69 8.69
C ARG A 305 11.21 -4.10 7.82
N TYR A 306 11.33 -4.54 6.56
CA TYR A 306 12.36 -4.03 5.65
C TYR A 306 12.15 -2.56 5.31
N LEU A 307 10.89 -2.11 5.15
CA LEU A 307 10.57 -0.69 4.98
C LEU A 307 11.12 0.18 6.12
N LEU A 308 11.03 -0.33 7.35
CA LEU A 308 11.49 0.37 8.55
C LEU A 308 12.93 0.05 8.93
N ALA A 309 13.62 -0.90 8.29
CA ALA A 309 14.97 -1.28 8.69
C ALA A 309 15.95 -0.13 8.43
N VAL A 310 16.67 0.30 9.47
CA VAL A 310 17.70 1.33 9.37
C VAL A 310 18.96 0.70 8.83
N ASP A 311 19.39 1.17 7.67
CA ASP A 311 20.65 0.76 7.07
C ASP A 311 21.82 1.37 7.85
N GLN A 312 22.80 0.55 8.20
CA GLN A 312 23.90 0.97 9.09
C GLN A 312 24.89 1.93 8.41
N GLU A 313 24.99 1.88 7.08
CA GLU A 313 25.92 2.71 6.32
C GLU A 313 25.36 4.12 6.12
N THR A 314 24.08 4.21 5.79
CA THR A 314 23.39 5.48 5.48
C THR A 314 22.70 6.11 6.70
N GLY A 315 22.35 5.30 7.70
CA GLY A 315 21.53 5.73 8.83
C GLY A 315 20.07 6.00 8.47
N GLN A 316 19.63 5.64 7.25
CA GLN A 316 18.27 5.84 6.75
C GLN A 316 17.54 4.51 6.62
N SER A 317 16.21 4.55 6.74
CA SER A 317 15.34 3.45 6.31
C SER A 317 14.93 3.57 4.83
N SER A 318 14.45 2.49 4.21
CA SER A 318 13.89 2.59 2.86
C SER A 318 12.64 3.44 2.85
N PHE A 319 11.82 3.39 3.90
CA PHE A 319 10.70 4.29 4.11
C PHE A 319 11.11 5.78 4.04
N GLU A 320 12.12 6.20 4.79
CA GLU A 320 12.63 7.58 4.72
C GLU A 320 13.19 7.92 3.33
N THR A 321 13.87 6.96 2.71
CA THR A 321 14.45 7.11 1.37
C THR A 321 13.38 7.29 0.29
N HIS A 322 12.26 6.56 0.38
CA HIS A 322 11.11 6.71 -0.52
C HIS A 322 10.43 8.07 -0.34
N MET A 323 10.22 8.48 0.90
CA MET A 323 9.65 9.80 1.21
C MET A 323 10.49 10.93 0.63
N ASN A 324 11.81 10.89 0.85
CA ASN A 324 12.72 11.89 0.29
C ASN A 324 12.67 11.92 -1.24
N PHE A 325 12.66 10.75 -1.88
CA PHE A 325 12.58 10.65 -3.33
C PHE A 325 11.28 11.26 -3.89
N ILE A 326 10.12 10.93 -3.30
CA ILE A 326 8.81 11.45 -3.70
C ILE A 326 8.78 12.98 -3.57
N GLU A 327 9.37 13.52 -2.50
CA GLU A 327 9.42 14.96 -2.24
C GLU A 327 10.51 15.71 -3.03
N GLY A 328 11.28 15.02 -3.86
CA GLY A 328 12.42 15.61 -4.59
C GLY A 328 13.58 16.05 -3.69
N LYS A 329 13.63 15.53 -2.46
CA LYS A 329 14.73 15.79 -1.51
C LYS A 329 15.91 14.85 -1.78
N PRO A 330 17.14 15.26 -1.42
CA PRO A 330 18.28 14.36 -1.48
C PRO A 330 18.07 13.09 -0.64
N PHE A 331 18.51 11.96 -1.18
CA PHE A 331 18.53 10.67 -0.48
C PHE A 331 19.83 9.93 -0.81
N LEU A 332 20.24 9.00 0.05
CA LEU A 332 21.40 8.16 -0.19
C LEU A 332 20.99 6.86 -0.90
N PRO A 333 21.66 6.46 -1.99
CA PRO A 333 21.44 5.15 -2.58
C PRO A 333 21.77 4.06 -1.56
N MET A 334 20.80 3.18 -1.31
CA MET A 334 20.93 2.03 -0.41
C MET A 334 20.30 0.79 -1.03
N ALA A 335 20.74 -0.39 -0.62
CA ALA A 335 20.08 -1.63 -0.97
C ALA A 335 18.94 -1.92 0.02
N ILE A 336 17.78 -2.30 -0.53
CA ILE A 336 16.52 -2.46 0.19
C ILE A 336 15.96 -3.87 0.00
N SER A 337 14.88 -4.21 0.73
CA SER A 337 14.25 -5.52 0.79
C SER A 337 15.16 -6.67 1.27
N TYR A 338 14.62 -7.88 1.37
CA TYR A 338 15.41 -9.08 1.63
C TYR A 338 16.47 -9.35 0.55
N LYS A 339 16.15 -9.02 -0.70
CA LYS A 339 17.02 -9.29 -1.86
C LYS A 339 18.18 -8.30 -2.00
N ARG A 340 18.27 -7.28 -1.14
CA ARG A 340 19.33 -6.24 -1.17
C ARG A 340 19.45 -5.58 -2.56
N ILE A 341 18.32 -5.24 -3.16
CA ILE A 341 18.26 -4.56 -4.46
C ILE A 341 18.47 -3.06 -4.25
N MET A 342 19.28 -2.41 -5.08
CA MET A 342 19.50 -0.96 -4.99
C MET A 342 18.22 -0.17 -5.22
N VAL A 343 17.93 0.78 -4.34
CA VAL A 343 16.70 1.60 -4.40
C VAL A 343 16.55 2.38 -5.71
N THR A 344 17.66 2.75 -6.35
CA THR A 344 17.64 3.45 -7.65
C THR A 344 17.02 2.58 -8.76
N ILE A 345 17.18 1.25 -8.70
CA ILE A 345 16.57 0.32 -9.66
C ILE A 345 15.04 0.37 -9.55
N LEU A 346 14.52 0.42 -8.32
CA LEU A 346 13.08 0.58 -8.07
C LEU A 346 12.57 1.90 -8.65
N TYR A 347 13.28 3.00 -8.41
CA TYR A 347 12.85 4.32 -8.87
C TYR A 347 12.80 4.42 -10.39
N ASP A 348 13.80 3.87 -11.09
CA ASP A 348 13.79 3.80 -12.54
C ASP A 348 12.65 2.92 -13.06
N PHE A 349 12.42 1.77 -12.42
CA PHE A 349 11.29 0.89 -12.72
C PHE A 349 9.93 1.59 -12.57
N VAL A 350 9.70 2.29 -11.46
CA VAL A 350 8.43 2.99 -11.22
C VAL A 350 8.23 4.12 -12.23
N ARG A 351 9.28 4.89 -12.56
CA ARG A 351 9.21 5.93 -13.61
C ARG A 351 8.89 5.35 -14.99
N GLU A 352 9.55 4.25 -15.35
CA GLU A 352 9.28 3.52 -16.60
C GLU A 352 7.80 3.08 -16.64
N LYS A 353 7.31 2.45 -15.57
CA LYS A 353 5.91 2.04 -15.48
C LYS A 353 4.93 3.21 -15.55
N LEU A 354 5.17 4.29 -14.82
CA LEU A 354 4.31 5.50 -14.89
C LEU A 354 4.24 6.05 -16.31
N SER A 355 5.35 6.06 -17.04
CA SER A 355 5.36 6.48 -18.44
C SER A 355 4.50 5.60 -19.36
N SER A 356 4.29 4.32 -18.98
CA SER A 356 3.49 3.37 -19.76
C SER A 356 1.98 3.54 -19.57
N ILE A 357 1.54 4.06 -18.41
CA ILE A 357 0.13 4.39 -18.15
C ILE A 357 -0.21 5.76 -18.69
N ASN A 358 0.76 6.67 -18.69
CA ASN A 358 0.68 7.97 -19.36
C ASN A 358 0.75 7.88 -20.89
N LYS A 359 0.72 6.68 -21.50
CA LYS A 359 0.55 6.50 -22.95
C LYS A 359 -0.93 6.54 -23.34
N GLU A 360 -1.51 7.74 -23.25
CA GLU A 360 -2.18 8.46 -24.34
C GLU A 360 -2.87 9.71 -23.76
N VAL A 361 -2.11 10.78 -23.55
CA VAL A 361 -2.48 12.01 -24.27
C VAL A 361 -1.59 12.06 -25.51
N VAL A 362 -1.68 11.01 -26.33
CA VAL A 362 -1.43 11.22 -27.74
C VAL A 362 -2.68 11.96 -28.17
N PHE A 363 -2.60 13.29 -28.23
CA PHE A 363 -3.36 14.00 -29.24
C PHE A 363 -2.99 13.30 -30.54
N LYS A 364 -3.81 12.32 -30.98
CA LYS A 364 -3.79 11.87 -32.36
C LYS A 364 -4.32 13.07 -33.12
N ILE A 365 -3.42 14.00 -33.40
CA ILE A 365 -3.62 15.04 -34.39
C ILE A 365 -3.88 14.23 -35.65
N PRO A 366 -5.11 14.23 -36.17
CA PRO A 366 -5.43 13.54 -37.42
C PRO A 366 -4.35 13.87 -38.45
N GLU A 367 -3.93 12.95 -39.32
CA GLU A 367 -2.89 13.26 -40.32
C GLU A 367 -3.21 14.54 -41.13
N ALA A 368 -4.50 14.84 -41.28
CA ALA A 368 -5.02 16.08 -41.87
C ALA A 368 -4.62 17.39 -41.13
N LEU A 369 -4.25 17.32 -39.85
CA LEU A 369 -3.86 18.43 -38.98
C LEU A 369 -2.35 18.47 -38.68
N LEU A 370 -1.57 17.48 -39.13
CA LEU A 370 -0.10 17.50 -39.00
C LEU A 370 0.51 18.72 -39.73
N HIS A 371 -0.06 19.10 -40.88
CA HIS A 371 0.33 20.32 -41.60
C HIS A 371 0.05 21.62 -40.82
N GLU A 372 -0.81 21.59 -39.80
CA GLU A 372 -1.05 22.77 -38.95
C GLU A 372 -0.05 22.88 -37.78
N LEU A 373 0.68 21.83 -37.43
CA LEU A 373 1.69 21.86 -36.36
C LEU A 373 2.91 22.70 -36.70
N ASP A 374 3.20 22.86 -38.00
CA ASP A 374 4.22 23.79 -38.50
C ASP A 374 3.72 25.25 -38.53
N SER A 375 2.46 25.49 -38.14
CA SER A 375 1.93 26.85 -38.03
C SER A 375 2.57 27.59 -36.85
N SER A 376 2.83 28.88 -37.02
CA SER A 376 3.33 29.71 -35.93
C SER A 376 2.35 29.73 -34.75
N VAL A 377 2.89 29.84 -33.54
CA VAL A 377 2.12 30.06 -32.29
C VAL A 377 1.15 31.23 -32.46
N THR A 378 1.47 32.23 -33.30
CA THR A 378 0.59 33.35 -33.65
C THR A 378 -0.77 32.91 -34.22
N LYS A 379 -0.82 31.84 -35.01
CA LYS A 379 -2.06 31.30 -35.59
C LYS A 379 -2.93 30.61 -34.52
N VAL A 380 -2.30 29.96 -33.53
CA VAL A 380 -2.97 29.41 -32.35
C VAL A 380 -3.49 30.52 -31.45
N MET A 381 -2.73 31.60 -31.30
CA MET A 381 -3.10 32.80 -30.53
C MET A 381 -4.27 33.59 -31.15
N GLN A 382 -4.65 33.34 -32.41
CA GLN A 382 -5.86 33.93 -33.00
C GLN A 382 -7.15 33.34 -32.40
N ARG A 383 -7.07 32.24 -31.63
CA ARG A 383 -8.21 31.70 -30.89
C ARG A 383 -8.66 32.71 -29.82
N LYS A 384 -9.96 32.97 -29.77
CA LYS A 384 -10.56 33.91 -28.82
C LYS A 384 -10.70 33.27 -27.43
N PHE A 385 -9.63 33.28 -26.66
CA PHE A 385 -9.67 32.86 -25.25
C PHE A 385 -10.72 33.65 -24.46
N ILE A 386 -11.33 33.01 -23.46
CA ILE A 386 -12.12 33.71 -22.46
C ILE A 386 -11.19 34.59 -21.61
N THR A 387 -11.43 35.90 -21.65
CA THR A 387 -10.77 36.87 -20.77
C THR A 387 -11.77 37.53 -19.83
N VAL A 388 -11.34 37.75 -18.59
CA VAL A 388 -12.10 38.48 -17.56
C VAL A 388 -11.20 39.51 -16.87
N GLY A 389 -11.81 40.59 -16.36
CA GLY A 389 -11.11 41.54 -15.49
C GLY A 389 -11.08 41.05 -14.03
N PRO A 390 -10.15 41.53 -13.18
CA PRO A 390 -10.03 41.13 -11.78
C PRO A 390 -11.29 41.42 -10.94
N HIS A 391 -12.11 42.37 -11.37
CA HIS A 391 -13.38 42.72 -10.71
C HIS A 391 -14.59 41.96 -11.27
N THR A 392 -14.38 41.00 -12.17
CA THR A 392 -15.47 40.19 -12.73
C THR A 392 -15.99 39.23 -11.68
N SER A 393 -17.31 39.20 -11.45
CA SER A 393 -17.91 38.26 -10.50
C SER A 393 -17.69 36.81 -10.93
N LEU A 394 -17.54 35.90 -9.96
CA LEU A 394 -17.36 34.47 -10.21
C LEU A 394 -18.52 33.87 -11.02
N LYS A 395 -19.76 34.30 -10.74
CA LYS A 395 -20.94 33.90 -11.49
C LYS A 395 -20.84 34.28 -12.97
N SER A 396 -20.37 35.50 -13.26
CA SER A 396 -20.17 35.96 -14.64
C SER A 396 -19.01 35.24 -15.34
N ALA A 397 -17.95 34.88 -14.60
CA ALA A 397 -16.83 34.13 -15.13
C ALA A 397 -17.24 32.69 -15.51
N LEU A 398 -17.99 32.02 -14.64
CA LEU A 398 -18.54 30.67 -14.87
C LEU A 398 -19.52 30.62 -16.05
N ALA A 399 -20.41 31.61 -16.16
CA ALA A 399 -21.34 31.69 -17.30
C ALA A 399 -20.59 31.79 -18.65
N LYS A 400 -19.43 32.45 -18.69
CA LYS A 400 -18.59 32.54 -19.90
C LYS A 400 -17.93 31.19 -20.23
N VAL A 401 -17.50 30.45 -19.21
CA VAL A 401 -16.94 29.10 -19.37
C VAL A 401 -17.97 28.14 -19.93
N GLU A 402 -19.16 28.09 -19.32
CA GLU A 402 -20.25 27.22 -19.78
C GLU A 402 -20.66 27.51 -21.23
N ALA A 403 -20.72 28.79 -21.62
CA ALA A 403 -21.12 29.19 -22.97
C ALA A 403 -20.13 28.76 -24.07
N ARG A 404 -18.85 28.50 -23.74
CA ARG A 404 -17.82 28.15 -24.73
C ARG A 404 -17.20 26.77 -24.54
N LYS A 405 -17.53 26.06 -23.46
CA LYS A 405 -16.92 24.77 -23.10
C LYS A 405 -15.39 24.82 -23.08
N GLU A 406 -14.82 25.93 -22.62
CA GLU A 406 -13.37 26.12 -22.54
C GLU A 406 -12.85 25.82 -21.13
N GLU A 407 -11.63 25.27 -21.04
CA GLU A 407 -11.03 24.78 -19.79
C GLU A 407 -10.14 25.81 -19.07
N LEU A 408 -10.02 27.04 -19.61
CA LEU A 408 -9.08 28.05 -19.09
C LEU A 408 -9.62 29.47 -19.24
N ILE A 409 -9.60 30.25 -18.14
CA ILE A 409 -9.91 31.68 -18.13
C ILE A 409 -8.62 32.47 -17.90
N ILE A 410 -8.38 33.50 -18.72
CA ILE A 410 -7.27 34.44 -18.53
C ILE A 410 -7.77 35.70 -17.82
N VAL A 411 -7.17 36.05 -16.69
CA VAL A 411 -7.48 37.29 -15.96
C VAL A 411 -6.55 38.39 -16.46
N LYS A 412 -7.11 39.52 -16.89
CA LYS A 412 -6.34 40.67 -17.40
C LYS A 412 -6.69 41.96 -16.68
N ASP A 413 -5.73 42.86 -16.53
CA ASP A 413 -5.97 44.23 -16.05
C ASP A 413 -6.60 45.13 -17.14
N GLU A 414 -6.84 46.39 -16.79
CA GLU A 414 -7.42 47.40 -17.70
C GLU A 414 -6.50 47.76 -18.87
N PHE A 415 -5.20 47.47 -18.75
CA PHE A 415 -4.17 47.70 -19.77
C PHE A 415 -3.94 46.46 -20.65
N GLY A 416 -4.64 45.36 -20.37
CA GLY A 416 -4.54 44.10 -21.11
C GLY A 416 -3.39 43.19 -20.65
N ASN A 417 -2.68 43.53 -19.57
CA ASN A 417 -1.65 42.66 -18.99
C ASN A 417 -2.31 41.45 -18.33
N ILE A 418 -1.70 40.28 -18.48
CA ILE A 418 -2.17 39.06 -17.83
C ILE A 418 -1.79 39.12 -16.35
N LEU A 419 -2.80 39.04 -15.49
CA LEU A 419 -2.64 38.98 -14.03
C LEU A 419 -2.59 37.54 -13.51
N GLY A 420 -3.19 36.60 -14.24
CA GLY A 420 -3.22 35.19 -13.87
C GLY A 420 -4.15 34.35 -14.75
N VAL A 421 -4.27 33.08 -14.40
CA VAL A 421 -5.20 32.13 -15.04
C VAL A 421 -6.07 31.46 -13.98
N ILE A 422 -7.31 31.16 -14.34
CA ILE A 422 -8.27 30.45 -13.49
C ILE A 422 -8.79 29.26 -14.28
N ASN A 423 -8.64 28.07 -13.73
CA ASN A 423 -9.26 26.84 -14.22
C ASN A 423 -10.68 26.72 -13.62
N PRO A 424 -11.68 26.17 -14.34
CA PRO A 424 -12.98 25.82 -13.78
C PRO A 424 -12.93 25.08 -12.42
N ALA A 425 -11.91 24.24 -12.20
CA ALA A 425 -11.69 23.55 -10.93
C ALA A 425 -11.39 24.50 -9.75
N ASP A 426 -10.74 25.65 -10.01
CA ASP A 426 -10.39 26.63 -8.96
C ASP A 426 -11.63 27.29 -8.35
N PHE A 427 -12.74 27.38 -9.09
CA PHE A 427 -14.01 27.91 -8.57
C PHE A 427 -14.60 26.97 -7.52
N LEU A 428 -14.46 25.66 -7.70
CA LEU A 428 -14.90 24.67 -6.72
C LEU A 428 -14.08 24.76 -5.43
N ILE A 429 -12.79 25.07 -5.54
CA ILE A 429 -11.91 25.30 -4.40
C ILE A 429 -12.32 26.58 -3.66
N PHE A 430 -12.58 27.67 -4.38
CA PHE A 430 -12.98 28.95 -3.79
C PHE A 430 -14.34 28.90 -3.09
N LEU A 431 -15.36 28.28 -3.70
CA LEU A 431 -16.71 28.18 -3.13
C LEU A 431 -16.77 27.32 -1.86
N ARG A 432 -15.72 26.54 -1.58
CA ARG A 432 -15.57 25.74 -0.35
C ARG A 432 -15.04 26.56 0.85
N GLY A 433 -14.74 27.85 0.68
CA GLY A 433 -14.45 28.77 1.80
C GLY A 433 -13.09 28.55 2.47
N LYS A 434 -12.02 28.35 1.69
CA LYS A 434 -10.64 28.51 2.19
C LYS A 434 -10.19 29.97 2.14
#